data_AF-L0GI46-F1
#
_entry.id   AF-L0GI46-F1
#
_cell.length_a   1.000
_cell.length_b   1.000
_cell.length_c   1.000
_cell.angle_alpha   90.00
_cell.angle_beta   90.00
_cell.angle_gamma   90.00
#
_symmetry.space_group_name_H-M   'P 1'
#
loop_
_entity.id
_entity.type
_entity.pdbx_description
1 polymer ?
#
loop_
_entity_poly.entity_id
_entity_poly.type
_entity_poly.pdbx_seq_one_letter_code
_entity_poly.pdbx_strand_id
1 'polypeptide(L)'
;MIRLCYPRGSDNVGDELNAWLWPALLGDTRSDTDIELLGIGTPLNEPFCRHLHAELSIAVLSAGTGYGAPPQLDRHMIVYALRRARTFAALELL
;
A
#
# COMPACT_ATOMS: atom_id res chain seq x y z
N MET A 1 -9.31 7.55 10.86
CA MET A 1 -8.21 8.39 10.33
C MET A 1 -7.49 7.58 9.26
N ILE A 2 -7.22 8.13 8.07
CA ILE A 2 -6.42 7.39 7.08
C ILE A 2 -4.96 7.30 7.55
N ARG A 3 -4.47 6.07 7.71
CA ARG A 3 -3.07 5.80 8.06
C ARG A 3 -2.29 5.49 6.79
N LEU A 4 -1.30 6.33 6.47
CA LEU A 4 -0.46 6.09 5.29
C LEU A 4 0.64 5.07 5.62
N CYS A 5 0.58 3.92 4.95
CA CYS A 5 1.48 2.80 5.11
C CYS A 5 2.38 2.68 3.87
N TYR A 6 3.64 3.09 4.03
CA TYR A 6 4.68 3.02 3.01
C TYR A 6 6.05 2.94 3.72
N PRO A 7 7.11 2.45 3.06
CA PRO A 7 8.46 2.47 3.61
C PRO A 7 8.88 3.92 3.94
N ARG A 8 9.30 4.18 5.18
CA ARG A 8 9.73 5.52 5.63
C ARG A 8 11.21 5.52 5.96
N GLY A 9 11.85 6.68 5.79
CA GLY A 9 13.26 6.86 6.10
C GLY A 9 14.16 6.09 5.13
N SER A 10 13.68 5.88 3.91
CA SER A 10 14.49 5.28 2.85
C SER A 10 15.19 6.38 2.07
N ASP A 11 16.36 6.10 1.50
CA ASP A 11 16.99 6.98 0.51
C ASP A 11 16.25 6.95 -0.85
N ASN A 12 15.08 6.28 -0.92
CA ASN A 12 14.28 6.16 -2.12
C ASN A 12 13.26 7.31 -2.21
N VAL A 13 13.52 8.23 -3.13
CA VAL A 13 12.63 9.37 -3.44
C VAL A 13 11.19 8.91 -3.74
N GLY A 14 11.01 7.76 -4.38
CA GLY A 14 9.69 7.24 -4.72
C GLY A 14 8.88 6.80 -3.50
N ASP A 15 9.54 6.24 -2.49
CA ASP A 15 8.86 5.86 -1.24
C ASP A 15 8.52 7.12 -0.42
N GLU A 16 9.45 8.06 -0.30
CA GLU A 16 9.24 9.34 0.39
C GLU A 16 8.16 10.21 -0.29
N LEU A 17 7.97 10.07 -1.61
CA LEU A 17 6.93 10.77 -2.35
C LEU A 17 5.52 10.46 -1.81
N ASN A 18 5.28 9.28 -1.22
CA ASN A 18 3.99 8.96 -0.58
C ASN A 18 3.62 9.96 0.52
N ALA A 19 4.61 10.45 1.28
CA ALA A 19 4.41 11.40 2.37
C ALA A 19 3.88 12.75 1.89
N TRP A 20 4.22 13.14 0.66
CA TRP A 20 3.79 14.40 0.06
C TRP A 20 2.55 14.22 -0.82
N LEU A 21 2.53 13.17 -1.65
CA LEU A 21 1.51 12.94 -2.67
C LEU A 21 0.13 12.70 -2.08
N TRP A 22 0.01 11.79 -1.10
CA TRP A 22 -1.31 11.42 -0.58
C TRP A 22 -1.98 12.54 0.21
N PRO A 23 -1.27 13.29 1.07
CA PRO A 23 -1.87 14.48 1.69
C PRO A 23 -2.27 15.54 0.66
N ALA A 24 -1.48 15.74 -0.39
CA ALA A 24 -1.81 16.71 -1.44
C ALA A 24 -3.05 16.30 -2.26
N LEU A 25 -3.23 15.00 -2.53
CA LEU A 25 -4.36 14.49 -3.29
C LEU A 25 -5.63 14.36 -2.45
N LEU A 26 -5.50 13.89 -1.22
CA LEU A 26 -6.64 13.52 -0.38
C LEU A 26 -7.05 14.64 0.59
N GLY A 27 -6.20 15.65 0.78
CA GLY A 27 -6.44 16.75 1.73
C GLY A 27 -6.35 16.31 3.19
N ASP A 28 -7.01 17.04 4.08
CA ASP A 28 -7.13 16.66 5.49
C ASP A 28 -8.11 15.48 5.63
N THR A 29 -7.58 14.26 5.57
CA THR A 29 -8.35 13.02 5.71
C THR A 29 -8.50 12.57 7.15
N ARG A 30 -8.75 13.51 8.07
CA ARG A 30 -9.29 13.21 9.40
C ARG A 30 -10.74 12.75 9.29
N SER A 31 -10.95 11.61 8.65
CA SER A 31 -12.21 10.87 8.70
C SER A 31 -12.17 9.91 9.90
N ASP A 32 -13.33 9.58 10.46
CA ASP A 32 -13.49 8.50 11.45
C ASP A 32 -13.35 7.09 10.83
N THR A 33 -12.93 6.99 9.57
CA THR A 33 -12.72 5.71 8.90
C THR A 33 -11.36 5.12 9.24
N ASP A 34 -11.40 3.89 9.75
CA ASP A 34 -10.28 3.07 10.17
C ASP A 34 -9.68 2.32 8.96
N ILE A 35 -8.99 3.08 8.11
CA ILE A 35 -8.42 2.60 6.84
C ILE A 35 -6.91 2.84 6.82
N GLU A 36 -6.16 1.83 6.37
CA GLU A 36 -4.76 1.96 5.99
C GLU A 36 -4.62 2.10 4.48
N LEU A 37 -3.78 3.03 4.04
CA LEU A 37 -3.51 3.25 2.63
C LEU A 37 -2.11 2.71 2.31
N LEU A 38 -2.06 1.69 1.45
CA LEU A 38 -0.85 1.16 0.86
C LEU A 38 -0.60 1.84 -0.47
N GLY A 39 0.38 2.75 -0.48
CA GLY A 39 0.61 3.69 -1.58
C GLY A 39 1.51 3.18 -2.70
N ILE A 40 2.03 4.12 -3.50
CA ILE A 40 2.90 3.85 -4.63
C ILE A 40 4.24 3.24 -4.18
N GLY A 41 4.89 2.49 -5.07
CA GLY A 41 6.17 1.85 -4.81
C GLY A 41 6.07 0.34 -4.98
N THR A 42 6.92 -0.40 -4.25
CA THR A 42 6.81 -1.87 -4.17
C THR A 42 6.58 -2.41 -2.75
N PRO A 43 5.62 -1.85 -1.98
CA PRO A 43 5.41 -2.27 -0.60
C PRO A 43 4.57 -3.56 -0.46
N LEU A 44 4.02 -4.12 -1.54
CA LEU A 44 3.34 -5.42 -1.51
C LEU A 44 4.39 -6.52 -1.42
N ASN A 45 4.87 -6.75 -0.20
CA ASN A 45 5.68 -7.89 0.15
C ASN A 45 5.27 -8.40 1.53
N GLU A 46 5.39 -9.71 1.73
CA GLU A 46 4.94 -10.38 2.95
C GLU A 46 5.57 -9.79 4.22
N PRO A 47 6.90 -9.53 4.30
CA PRO A 47 7.49 -8.89 5.47
C PRO A 47 6.87 -7.54 5.84
N PHE A 48 6.63 -6.68 4.85
CA PHE A 48 6.02 -5.37 5.10
C PHE A 48 4.55 -5.52 5.50
N CYS A 49 3.78 -6.31 4.75
CA CYS A 49 2.34 -6.48 4.98
C CYS A 49 2.01 -7.13 6.33
N ARG A 50 2.89 -7.94 6.92
CA ARG A 50 2.71 -8.48 8.28
C ARG A 50 2.68 -7.41 9.38
N HIS A 51 3.18 -6.21 9.12
CA HIS A 51 3.13 -5.09 10.07
C HIS A 51 1.86 -4.25 9.94
N LEU A 52 1.02 -4.53 8.94
CA LEU A 52 -0.27 -3.85 8.77
C LEU A 52 -1.26 -4.33 9.84
N HIS A 53 -2.20 -3.47 10.18
CA HIS A 53 -3.18 -3.78 11.21
C HIS A 53 -4.27 -4.69 10.63
N ALA A 54 -4.28 -5.96 11.05
CA ALA A 54 -5.21 -6.99 10.55
C ALA A 54 -6.71 -6.65 10.74
N GLU A 55 -7.04 -5.79 11.71
CA GLU A 55 -8.42 -5.38 11.98
C GLU A 55 -8.89 -4.21 11.09
N LEU A 56 -7.98 -3.54 10.38
CA LEU A 56 -8.30 -2.38 9.54
C LEU A 56 -8.54 -2.80 8.08
N SER A 57 -9.34 -2.01 7.37
CA SER A 57 -9.42 -2.14 5.91
C SER A 57 -8.17 -1.53 5.28
N ILE A 58 -7.53 -2.25 4.37
CA ILE A 58 -6.30 -1.83 3.69
C ILE A 58 -6.64 -1.47 2.24
N ALA A 59 -6.62 -0.19 1.92
CA ALA A 59 -6.78 0.29 0.55
C ALA A 59 -5.44 0.23 -0.19
N VAL A 60 -5.35 -0.58 -1.25
CA VAL A 60 -4.17 -0.68 -2.10
C VAL A 60 -4.33 0.21 -3.33
N LEU A 61 -3.51 1.26 -3.41
CA LEU A 61 -3.56 2.27 -4.47
C LEU A 61 -2.21 2.35 -5.21
N SER A 62 -2.15 1.66 -6.35
CA SER A 62 -1.00 1.63 -7.25
C SER A 62 0.29 1.09 -6.60
N ALA A 63 0.16 0.23 -5.59
CA ALA A 63 1.26 -0.51 -5.01
C ALA A 63 1.70 -1.66 -5.92
N GLY A 64 2.98 -2.00 -5.87
CA GLY A 64 3.56 -3.13 -6.61
C GLY A 64 4.23 -4.15 -5.71
N THR A 65 4.55 -5.31 -6.28
CA THR A 65 5.52 -6.27 -5.72
C THR A 65 6.91 -5.96 -6.27
N GLY A 66 7.97 -6.23 -5.50
CA GLY A 66 9.34 -5.91 -5.95
C GLY A 66 10.47 -6.47 -5.09
N TYR A 67 10.22 -6.73 -3.81
CA TYR A 67 11.18 -7.30 -2.88
C TYR A 67 10.51 -8.43 -2.10
N GLY A 68 11.20 -9.54 -1.87
CA GLY A 68 10.65 -10.68 -1.12
C GLY A 68 9.46 -11.36 -1.79
N ALA A 69 8.80 -12.23 -1.02
CA ALA A 69 7.59 -12.92 -1.46
C ALA A 69 6.39 -11.95 -1.50
N PRO A 70 5.51 -12.05 -2.50
CA PRO A 70 4.26 -11.31 -2.51
C PRO A 70 3.39 -11.72 -1.31
N PRO A 71 2.59 -10.79 -0.74
CA PRO A 71 1.64 -11.14 0.31
C PRO A 71 0.49 -11.95 -0.27
N GLN A 72 -0.12 -12.80 0.56
CA GLN A 72 -1.44 -13.35 0.22
C GLN A 72 -2.49 -12.26 0.45
N LEU A 73 -3.31 -11.99 -0.58
CA LEU A 73 -4.42 -11.06 -0.44
C LEU A 73 -5.53 -11.71 0.39
N ASP A 74 -6.12 -10.95 1.30
CA ASP A 74 -7.26 -11.38 2.10
C ASP A 74 -8.43 -10.38 2.00
N ARG A 75 -9.51 -10.66 2.73
CA ARG A 75 -10.73 -9.83 2.73
C ARG A 75 -10.54 -8.40 3.26
N HIS A 76 -9.43 -8.14 3.97
CA HIS A 76 -9.14 -6.82 4.52
C HIS A 76 -8.46 -5.94 3.47
N MET A 77 -7.86 -6.53 2.44
CA MET A 77 -7.19 -5.80 1.36
C MET A 77 -8.15 -5.48 0.21
N ILE A 78 -8.48 -4.20 0.07
CA ILE A 78 -9.29 -3.67 -1.04
C ILE A 78 -8.33 -3.14 -2.11
N VAL A 79 -8.19 -3.90 -3.20
CA VAL A 79 -7.29 -3.56 -4.30
C VAL A 79 -8.01 -2.69 -5.33
N TYR A 80 -7.70 -1.39 -5.35
CA TYR A 80 -8.22 -0.46 -6.36
C TYR A 80 -7.34 -0.42 -7.60
N ALA A 81 -6.02 -0.45 -7.42
CA ALA A 81 -5.06 -0.47 -8.53
C ALA A 81 -3.73 -1.10 -8.10
N LEU A 82 -3.09 -1.83 -9.03
CA LEU A 82 -1.76 -2.42 -8.85
C LEU A 82 -0.75 -1.84 -9.84
N ARG A 83 0.52 -1.81 -9.44
CA ARG A 83 1.61 -1.29 -10.26
C ARG A 83 2.07 -2.32 -11.31
N ARG A 84 1.74 -2.09 -12.59
CA ARG A 84 2.20 -2.88 -13.76
C ARG A 84 1.68 -4.34 -13.77
N ALA A 85 1.63 -4.94 -14.96
CA ALA A 85 1.17 -6.31 -15.18
C ALA A 85 1.94 -7.37 -14.34
N ARG A 86 3.23 -7.14 -14.07
CA ARG A 86 4.05 -8.07 -13.28
C ARG A 86 3.54 -8.22 -11.83
N THR A 87 2.92 -7.19 -11.26
CA THR A 87 2.33 -7.29 -9.91
C THR A 87 1.08 -8.16 -9.95
N PHE A 88 0.25 -8.06 -10.99
CA PHE A 88 -0.92 -8.93 -11.15
C PHE A 88 -0.51 -10.40 -11.27
N ALA A 89 0.50 -10.69 -12.10
CA ALA A 89 1.04 -12.05 -12.24
C ALA A 89 1.59 -12.58 -10.91
N ALA A 90 2.33 -11.75 -10.17
CA ALA A 90 2.91 -12.13 -8.88
C ALA A 90 1.86 -12.37 -7.77
N LEU A 91 0.68 -11.79 -7.90
CA LEU A 91 -0.45 -11.99 -6.98
C LEU A 91 -1.46 -13.01 -7.52
N GLU A 92 -1.15 -13.68 -8.64
CA GLU A 92 -2.02 -14.68 -9.27
C GLU A 92 -3.42 -14.14 -9.65
N LEU A 93 -3.46 -12.88 -10.12
CA LEU A 93 -4.68 -12.18 -10.52
C LEU A 93 -4.88 -12.10 -12.05
N LEU A 94 -4.13 -12.90 -12.82
CA LEU A 94 -4.22 -13.01 -14.29
C LEU A 94 -4.64 -14.42 -14.72
#